data_AF-A0A8T5NHN6-F1
#
_entry.id   AF-A0A8T5NHN6-F1
#
_cell.length_a   1.000
_cell.length_b   1.000
_cell.length_c   1.000
_cell.angle_alpha   90.00
_cell.angle_beta   90.00
_cell.angle_gamma   90.00
#
_symmetry.space_group_name_H-M   'P 1'
#
loop_
_entity.id
_entity.type
_entity.pdbx_description
1 polymer ?
#
loop_
_entity_poly.entity_id
_entity_poly.type
_entity_poly.pdbx_seq_one_letter_code
_entity_poly.pdbx_strand_id
1 'polypeptide(L)' 'MTTAPPKIDSRDQQMLYEQVRDLALYYCPEWIEEDVIGSDKNADALMRIFARMMEIIIQRLNKVPDKNFLAFL' A
#
# COMPACT_ATOMS: atom_id res chain seq x y z
N MET A 1 -3.46 -15.58 27.51
CA MET A 1 -3.10 -15.33 26.10
C MET A 1 -3.60 -13.94 25.76
N THR A 2 -2.73 -12.93 25.71
CA THR A 2 -3.11 -11.61 25.21
C THR A 2 -3.17 -11.70 23.69
N THR A 3 -4.38 -11.80 23.14
CA THR A 3 -4.61 -11.71 21.70
C THR A 3 -4.24 -10.31 21.25
N ALA A 4 -3.25 -10.19 20.36
CA ALA A 4 -2.95 -8.92 19.70
C ALA A 4 -4.21 -8.47 18.92
N PRO A 5 -4.53 -7.17 18.92
CA PRO A 5 -5.70 -6.70 18.18
C PRO A 5 -5.57 -7.04 16.69
N PRO A 6 -6.71 -7.28 16.02
CA PRO A 6 -6.70 -7.53 14.59
C PRO A 6 -6.13 -6.31 13.84
N LYS A 7 -5.35 -6.57 12.79
CA LYS A 7 -4.93 -5.53 11.87
C LYS A 7 -6.16 -4.99 11.14
N ILE A 8 -6.32 -3.68 11.11
CA ILE A 8 -7.36 -2.99 10.32
C ILE A 8 -7.07 -3.18 8.83
N ASP A 9 -5.79 -3.10 8.46
CA ASP A 9 -5.33 -3.27 7.09
C ASP A 9 -4.04 -4.10 7.08
N SER A 10 -4.07 -5.22 6.36
CA SER A 10 -2.96 -6.17 6.28
C SER A 10 -2.05 -5.96 5.08
N ARG A 11 -2.34 -4.97 4.21
CA ARG A 11 -1.54 -4.71 3.00
C ARG A 11 -0.13 -4.27 3.36
N ASP A 12 0.85 -4.88 2.70
CA ASP A 12 2.24 -4.48 2.75
C ASP A 12 2.63 -3.63 1.54
N GLN A 13 3.88 -3.17 1.50
CA GLN A 13 4.37 -2.33 0.41
C GLN A 13 4.27 -3.00 -0.97
N GLN A 14 4.46 -4.31 -1.07
CA GLN A 14 4.42 -5.03 -2.35
C GLN A 14 2.98 -5.10 -2.86
N MET A 15 2.02 -5.44 -1.99
CA MET A 15 0.60 -5.44 -2.33
C MET A 15 0.12 -4.06 -2.77
N LEU A 16 0.58 -3.00 -2.10
CA LEU A 16 0.24 -1.62 -2.46
C LEU A 16 0.87 -1.22 -3.80
N TYR A 17 2.11 -1.63 -4.06
CA TYR A 17 2.77 -1.38 -5.34
C TYR A 17 2.02 -2.05 -6.50
N GLU A 18 1.65 -3.32 -6.35
CA GLU A 18 0.86 -4.05 -7.35
C GLU A 18 -0.49 -3.38 -7.59
N GLN A 19 -1.19 -2.98 -6.51
CA GLN A 19 -2.45 -2.26 -6.64
C GLN A 19 -2.29 -0.92 -7.36
N VAL A 20 -1.26 -0.13 -7.04
CA VAL A 20 -0.99 1.16 -7.72
C VAL A 20 -0.68 0.92 -9.20
N ARG A 21 0.08 -0.13 -9.52
CA ARG A 21 0.38 -0.51 -10.89
C ARG A 21 -0.89 -0.81 -11.68
N ASP A 22 -1.77 -1.63 -11.12
CA ASP A 22 -3.02 -2.03 -11.79
C ASP A 22 -3.96 -0.82 -11.98
N LEU A 23 -4.02 0.07 -10.98
CA LEU A 23 -4.79 1.32 -11.09
C LEU A 23 -4.17 2.28 -12.11
N ALA A 24 -2.85 2.38 -12.19
CA ALA A 24 -2.17 3.23 -13.17
C ALA A 24 -2.51 2.79 -14.61
N LEU A 25 -2.50 1.49 -14.89
CA LEU A 25 -2.90 0.97 -16.20
C LEU A 25 -4.37 1.27 -16.52
N TYR A 26 -5.24 1.28 -15.52
CA TYR A 26 -6.66 1.59 -15.71
C TYR A 26 -6.92 3.09 -15.94
N TYR A 27 -6.26 3.96 -15.18
CA TYR A 27 -6.49 5.41 -15.23
C TYR A 27 -5.62 6.16 -16.25
N CYS A 28 -4.48 5.58 -16.64
CA CYS A 28 -3.52 6.15 -17.58
C CYS A 28 -3.31 5.16 -18.75
N PRO A 29 -4.24 5.08 -19.72
CA PRO A 29 -4.13 4.15 -20.85
C PRO A 29 -2.87 4.33 -21.68
N GLU A 30 -2.31 5.56 -21.74
CA GLU A 30 -1.08 5.88 -22.46
C GLU A 30 0.15 5.12 -21.93
N TRP A 31 0.11 4.67 -20.66
CA TRP A 31 1.18 3.87 -20.07
C TRP A 31 1.18 2.41 -20.56
N ILE A 32 0.04 1.93 -21.08
CA ILE A 32 -0.08 0.60 -21.67
C ILE A 32 0.65 0.56 -23.02
N GLU A 33 0.48 1.59 -23.83
CA GLU A 33 1.07 1.65 -25.18
C GLU A 33 2.58 1.86 -25.14
N GLU A 34 3.08 2.62 -24.16
CA GLU A 34 4.50 2.96 -24.03
C GLU A 34 5.33 1.95 -23.20
N ASP A 35 4.72 0.89 -22.64
CA ASP A 35 5.37 -0.07 -21.72
C ASP A 35 6.14 0.63 -20.58
N VAL A 36 5.62 1.77 -20.09
CA VAL A 36 6.30 2.63 -19.10
C VAL A 36 6.53 1.88 -17.79
N ILE A 37 5.57 1.02 -17.42
CA ILE A 37 5.57 0.27 -16.18
C ILE A 37 6.49 -0.95 -16.31
N GLY A 38 7.76 -0.75 -15.93
CA GLY A 38 8.79 -1.79 -15.91
C GLY A 38 9.99 -1.46 -16.79
N SER A 39 9.79 -0.70 -17.86
CA SER A 39 10.89 -0.16 -18.68
C SER A 39 11.45 1.15 -18.10
N ASP A 40 10.59 2.01 -17.54
CA ASP A 40 11.01 3.24 -16.88
C ASP A 40 11.30 3.01 -15.39
N LYS A 41 12.60 2.95 -15.08
CA LYS A 41 13.12 2.79 -13.72
C LYS A 41 12.73 3.93 -12.79
N ASN A 42 12.48 5.14 -13.31
CA ASN A 42 12.08 6.29 -12.49
C ASN A 42 10.62 6.17 -12.08
N ALA A 43 9.74 5.81 -13.02
CA ALA A 43 8.33 5.59 -12.74
C ALA A 43 8.14 4.45 -11.72
N ASP A 44 8.85 3.33 -11.92
CA ASP A 44 8.83 2.21 -10.97
C ASP A 44 9.32 2.62 -9.57
N ALA A 45 10.43 3.36 -9.49
CA ALA A 45 10.97 3.84 -8.22
C ALA A 45 9.98 4.75 -7.48
N LEU A 46 9.32 5.68 -8.19
CA LEU A 46 8.31 6.57 -7.60
C LEU A 46 7.10 5.79 -7.07
N MET A 47 6.60 4.81 -7.82
CA MET A 47 5.52 3.93 -7.36
C MET A 47 5.91 3.17 -6.09
N ARG A 48 7.14 2.64 -6.02
CA ARG A 48 7.64 1.94 -4.83
C ARG A 48 7.77 2.86 -3.62
N ILE A 49 8.28 4.08 -3.81
CA ILE A 49 8.38 5.08 -2.75
C ILE A 49 7.00 5.42 -2.21
N PHE A 50 6.03 5.66 -3.11
CA PHE A 50 4.66 5.96 -2.72
C PHE A 50 4.01 4.80 -1.97
N ALA A 51 4.17 3.57 -2.47
CA ALA A 51 3.70 2.36 -1.78
C ALA A 51 4.30 2.23 -0.37
N ARG A 52 5.58 2.57 -0.18
CA ARG A 52 6.22 2.58 1.14
C ARG A 52 5.65 3.67 2.05
N MET A 53 5.37 4.86 1.53
CA MET A 53 4.71 5.93 2.30
C MET A 53 3.33 5.48 2.79
N MET A 54 2.55 4.81 1.94
CA MET A 54 1.24 4.27 2.29
C MET A 54 1.33 3.14 3.32
N GLU A 55 2.31 2.23 3.20
CA GLU A 55 2.55 1.19 4.20
C GLU A 55 2.83 1.80 5.59
N ILE A 56 3.61 2.89 5.67
CA ILE A 56 3.87 3.59 6.94
C ILE A 56 2.56 4.14 7.56
N ILE A 57 1.63 4.64 6.74
CA ILE A 57 0.32 5.09 7.21
C ILE A 57 -0.49 3.89 7.72
N ILE A 58 -0.52 2.77 6.99
CA ILE A 58 -1.19 1.53 7.41
C ILE A 58 -0.61 1.01 8.74
N GLN A 59 0.72 1.03 8.89
CA GLN A 59 1.37 0.66 10.15
C GLN A 59 0.94 1.55 11.32
N ARG A 60 0.67 2.85 11.09
CA ARG A 60 0.13 3.75 12.12
C ARG A 60 -1.35 3.49 12.39
N LEU A 61 -2.14 3.21 11.35
CA LEU A 61 -3.56 2.86 11.46
C LEU A 61 -3.74 1.57 12.29
N ASN A 62 -2.90 0.56 12.07
CA ASN A 62 -2.95 -0.68 12.83
C ASN A 62 -2.61 -0.54 14.32
N LYS A 63 -2.08 0.61 14.77
CA LYS A 63 -1.87 0.92 16.20
C LYS A 63 -3.07 1.60 16.85
N VAL A 64 -4.10 1.97 16.06
CA VAL A 64 -5.30 2.64 16.58
C VAL A 64 -6.10 1.74 17.53
N PRO A 65 -6.31 0.43 17.25
CA PRO A 65 -7.02 -0.45 18.18
C PRO A 65 -6.37 -0.53 19.56
N ASP A 66 -5.03 -0.59 19.62
CA ASP A 66 -4.26 -0.57 20.87
C ASP A 66 -4.47 0.73 21.65
N LYS A 67 -4.42 1.88 20.97
CA LYS A 67 -4.53 3.20 21.60
C LYS A 67 -5.94 3.52 22.09
N ASN A 68 -6.95 3.04 21.39
CA ASN A 68 -8.35 3.35 21.69
C ASN A 68 -9.03 2.29 22.58
N PHE A 69 -8.27 1.32 23.12
CA PHE A 69 -8.81 0.17 23.87
C PHE A 69 -9.95 -0.56 23.13
N LEU A 70 -10.00 -0.47 21.79
CA LEU A 70 -11.03 -1.12 20.97
C LEU A 70 -10.87 -2.65 20.97
N ALA A 71 -9.77 -3.17 21.51
CA ALA A 71 -9.52 -4.61 21.63
C ALA A 71 -10.39 -5.33 22.68
N PHE A 72 -11.28 -4.61 23.38
CA PHE A 72 -12.12 -5.16 24.47
C PHE A 72 -13.64 -5.15 24.19
N LEU A 73 -14.07 -4.91 22.94
CA LEU A 73 -15.44 -5.14 22.48
C LEU A 73 -15.46 -6.22 21.40
#